data_AF-A0ABD7EL79-F1
#
_entry.id   AF-A0ABD7EL79-F1
#
_cell.length_a   1.000
_cell.length_b   1.000
_cell.length_c   1.000
_cell.angle_alpha   90.00
_cell.angle_beta   90.00
_cell.angle_gamma   90.00
#
_symmetry.space_group_name_H-M   'P 1'
#
loop_
_entity.id
_entity.type
_entity.pdbx_description
1 polymer ?
#
loop_
_entity_poly.entity_id
_entity_poly.type
_entity_poly.pdbx_seq_one_letter_code
_entity_poly.pdbx_strand_id
1 'polypeptide(L)'
;MNRFALARREAAFCLLLTLLYFFAWYGTAYFIPVHLELWDIPLWFLLSCMVMPLIFIILCALMVNRLFVDIPLDTHASPQKEPTRES
;
A
#
# COMPACT_ATOMS: atom_id res chain seq x y z
N MET A 1 -0.72 -19.13 14.43
CA MET A 1 0.26 -18.72 13.39
C MET A 1 1.09 -17.55 13.92
N ASN A 2 2.39 -17.49 13.64
CA ASN A 2 3.31 -16.51 14.25
C ASN A 2 3.03 -15.07 13.78
N ARG A 3 2.70 -14.17 14.72
CA ARG A 3 2.51 -12.71 14.50
C ARG A 3 3.62 -12.04 13.67
N PHE A 4 4.86 -12.55 13.75
CA PHE A 4 6.02 -12.03 13.01
C PHE A 4 5.98 -12.33 11.51
N ALA A 5 5.35 -13.44 11.12
CA ALA A 5 5.19 -13.78 9.70
C ALA A 5 4.13 -12.87 9.05
N LEU A 6 3.09 -12.50 9.80
CA LEU A 6 2.09 -11.53 9.39
C LEU A 6 2.70 -10.14 9.19
N ALA A 7 3.39 -9.63 10.22
CA ALA A 7 4.04 -8.31 10.17
C ALA A 7 5.05 -8.20 9.00
N ARG A 8 5.79 -9.27 8.71
CA ARG A 8 6.75 -9.29 7.60
C ARG A 8 6.06 -9.24 6.23
N ARG A 9 4.90 -9.90 6.10
CA ARG A 9 4.10 -9.88 4.88
C ARG A 9 3.47 -8.51 4.65
N GLU A 10 2.94 -7.87 5.70
CA GLU A 10 2.42 -6.49 5.64
C GLU A 10 3.52 -5.48 5.28
N ALA A 11 4.71 -5.60 5.89
CA ALA A 11 5.84 -4.75 5.56
C ALA A 11 6.28 -4.90 4.10
N ALA A 12 6.29 -6.12 3.57
CA ALA A 12 6.59 -6.38 2.15
C ALA A 12 5.56 -5.71 1.21
N PHE A 13 4.29 -5.68 1.61
CA PHE A 13 3.26 -4.96 0.85
C PHE A 13 3.47 -3.45 0.87
N CYS A 14 3.79 -2.85 2.03
CA CYS A 14 4.14 -1.42 2.10
C CYS A 14 5.33 -1.09 1.19
N LEU A 15 6.39 -1.91 1.21
CA LEU A 15 7.55 -1.71 0.34
C LEU A 15 7.18 -1.79 -1.15
N LEU A 16 6.38 -2.78 -1.55
CA LEU A 16 5.90 -2.90 -2.93
C LEU A 16 5.08 -1.66 -3.33
N LEU A 17 4.23 -1.16 -2.43
CA LEU A 17 3.40 0.02 -2.63
C LEU A 17 4.25 1.26 -2.91
N THR A 18 5.27 1.50 -2.07
CA THR A 18 6.21 2.61 -2.23
C THR A 18 6.99 2.49 -3.54
N LEU A 19 7.39 1.27 -3.92
CA LEU A 19 8.13 1.04 -5.16
C LEU A 19 7.27 1.35 -6.40
N LEU A 20 6.04 0.85 -6.44
CA LEU A 20 5.08 1.14 -7.52
C LEU A 20 4.75 2.63 -7.62
N TYR A 21 4.53 3.28 -6.48
CA TYR A 21 4.34 4.72 -6.41
C TYR A 21 5.51 5.48 -7.05
N PHE A 22 6.75 5.10 -6.68
CA PHE A 22 7.95 5.72 -7.20
C PHE A 22 8.09 5.52 -8.72
N PHE A 23 7.86 4.30 -9.22
CA PHE A 23 7.90 4.01 -10.65
C PHE A 23 6.87 4.81 -11.45
N ALA A 24 5.65 4.93 -10.94
CA ALA A 24 4.58 5.60 -11.65
C ALA A 24 4.74 7.14 -11.59
N TRP A 25 5.22 7.70 -10.48
CA TRP A 25 5.66 9.11 -10.42
C TRP A 25 6.81 9.38 -11.39
N TYR A 26 7.83 8.51 -11.40
CA TYR A 26 8.96 8.61 -12.34
C TYR A 26 8.52 8.51 -13.80
N GLY A 27 7.58 7.59 -14.09
CA GLY A 27 6.95 7.46 -15.39
C GLY A 27 6.28 8.77 -15.82
N THR A 28 5.45 9.38 -14.97
CA THR A 28 4.81 10.66 -15.29
C THR A 28 5.81 11.80 -15.50
N ALA A 29 6.88 11.88 -14.70
CA ALA A 29 7.90 12.91 -14.84
C ALA A 29 8.69 12.80 -16.16
N TYR A 30 8.98 11.57 -16.62
CA TYR A 30 9.74 11.33 -17.85
C TYR A 30 8.90 11.27 -19.12
N PHE A 31 7.65 10.81 -19.02
CA PHE A 31 6.77 10.66 -20.18
C PHE A 31 6.12 11.99 -20.60
N ILE A 32 6.07 12.98 -19.70
CA ILE A 32 5.61 14.33 -20.05
C ILE A 32 6.78 15.22 -20.44
N PRO A 33 6.81 15.70 -21.70
CA PRO A 33 7.78 16.68 -22.11
C PRO A 33 7.53 18.03 -21.41
N VAL A 34 8.61 18.61 -20.89
CA VAL A 34 8.67 19.90 -20.18
C VAL A 34 8.10 21.07 -20.98
N HIS A 35 8.13 20.95 -22.30
CA HIS A 35 7.78 21.99 -23.27
C HIS A 35 6.26 22.15 -23.44
N LEU A 36 5.46 21.28 -22.81
CA LEU A 36 4.00 21.42 -22.79
C LEU A 36 3.60 22.32 -21.62
N GLU A 37 3.22 23.55 -21.96
CA GLU A 37 2.66 24.53 -21.03
C GLU A 37 1.17 24.68 -21.36
N LEU A 38 0.32 24.51 -20.35
CA LEU A 38 -1.12 24.72 -20.48
C LEU A 38 -1.51 25.79 -19.46
N TRP A 39 -2.09 26.90 -19.93
CA TRP A 39 -2.46 28.04 -19.07
C TRP A 39 -1.26 28.61 -18.29
N ASP A 40 -0.11 28.85 -18.97
CA ASP A 40 1.10 29.46 -18.37
C ASP A 40 1.71 28.69 -17.17
N ILE A 41 1.29 27.44 -16.96
CA ILE A 41 1.76 26.57 -15.88
C ILE A 41 2.26 25.26 -16.51
N PRO A 42 3.41 24.72 -16.06
CA PRO A 42 3.97 23.51 -16.65
C PRO A 42 3.01 22.34 -16.49
N LEU A 43 2.70 21.68 -17.61
CA LEU A 43 1.69 20.61 -17.64
C LEU A 43 2.10 19.41 -16.77
N TRP A 44 3.42 19.18 -16.57
CA TRP A 44 3.92 18.17 -15.64
C TRP A 44 3.43 18.37 -14.20
N PHE A 45 3.08 19.60 -13.81
CA PHE A 45 2.76 19.95 -12.43
C PHE A 45 1.30 19.64 -12.18
N LEU A 46 0.45 20.03 -13.14
CA LEU A 46 -0.95 19.67 -13.15
C LEU A 46 -1.12 18.14 -13.20
N LEU A 47 -0.31 17.48 -14.04
CA LEU A 47 -0.27 16.02 -14.08
C LEU A 47 0.28 15.43 -12.79
N SER A 48 1.37 15.92 -12.20
CA SER A 48 1.83 15.45 -10.89
C SER A 48 0.73 15.60 -9.84
N CYS A 49 -0.01 16.71 -9.82
CA CYS A 49 -1.09 16.97 -8.87
C CYS A 49 -2.30 16.04 -9.04
N MET A 50 -2.61 15.59 -10.27
CA MET A 50 -3.71 14.65 -10.54
C MET A 50 -3.27 13.18 -10.49
N VAL A 51 -2.02 12.91 -10.86
CA VAL A 51 -1.40 11.58 -10.86
C VAL A 51 -1.13 11.13 -9.43
N MET A 52 -0.65 12.02 -8.55
CA MET A 52 -0.42 11.71 -7.15
C MET A 52 -1.65 11.11 -6.46
N PRO A 53 -2.84 11.75 -6.49
CA PRO A 53 -4.05 11.19 -5.90
C PRO A 53 -4.55 9.98 -6.68
N LEU A 54 -4.49 9.95 -8.02
CA LEU A 54 -4.96 8.81 -8.80
C LEU A 54 -4.15 7.53 -8.51
N ILE A 55 -2.82 7.65 -8.48
CA ILE A 55 -1.92 6.56 -8.08
C ILE A 55 -2.19 6.14 -6.64
N PHE A 56 -2.36 7.10 -5.72
CA PHE A 56 -2.65 6.79 -4.33
C PHE A 56 -3.94 5.96 -4.19
N ILE A 57 -4.98 6.30 -4.96
CA ILE A 57 -6.24 5.55 -4.98
C ILE A 57 -6.04 4.13 -5.54
N ILE A 58 -5.32 3.97 -6.66
CA ILE A 58 -5.05 2.65 -7.26
C ILE A 58 -4.22 1.79 -6.31
N LEU A 59 -3.20 2.37 -5.66
CA LEU A 59 -2.37 1.70 -4.66
C LEU A 59 -3.21 1.26 -3.46
N CYS A 60 -4.04 2.15 -2.92
CA CYS A 60 -4.97 1.81 -1.84
C CYS A 60 -5.91 0.67 -2.25
N ALA A 61 -6.49 0.71 -3.45
CA ALA A 61 -7.37 -0.33 -3.94
C ALA A 61 -6.65 -1.68 -4.10
N LEU A 62 -5.41 -1.67 -4.60
CA LEU A 62 -4.59 -2.88 -4.75
C LEU A 62 -4.17 -3.44 -3.38
N MET A 63 -3.81 -2.56 -2.44
CA MET A 63 -3.53 -2.93 -1.05
C MET A 63 -4.75 -3.58 -0.40
N VAL A 64 -5.93 -2.96 -0.52
CA VAL A 64 -7.20 -3.48 0.01
C VAL A 64 -7.52 -4.84 -0.64
N ASN A 65 -7.46 -4.98 -1.96
CA ASN A 65 -7.68 -6.26 -2.64
C ASN A 65 -6.69 -7.37 -2.22
N ARG A 66 -5.49 -7.02 -1.78
CA ARG A 66 -4.48 -7.98 -1.31
C ARG A 66 -4.56 -8.26 0.19
N LEU A 67 -5.07 -7.30 0.98
CA LEU A 67 -5.34 -7.44 2.41
C LEU A 67 -6.65 -8.23 2.66
N PHE A 68 -7.59 -8.19 1.71
CA PHE A 68 -8.82 -8.99 1.70
C PHE A 68 -8.65 -10.42 1.20
N VAL A 69 -7.43 -10.92 1.01
CA VAL A 69 -7.20 -12.37 0.90
C VAL A 69 -7.22 -12.93 2.31
N ASP A 70 -8.36 -13.51 2.68
CA ASP A 70 -8.71 -14.14 3.97
C ASP A 70 -7.49 -14.37 4.87
N ILE A 71 -7.29 -13.45 5.82
CA ILE A 71 -6.83 -13.92 7.13
C ILE A 71 -8.00 -14.76 7.64
N PRO A 72 -7.87 -16.09 7.76
CA PRO A 72 -8.82 -16.82 8.59
C PRO A 72 -8.70 -16.19 9.98
N LEU A 73 -9.75 -15.47 10.36
CA LEU A 73 -9.92 -14.92 11.71
C LEU A 73 -10.12 -16.05 12.75
N ASP A 74 -9.88 -17.32 12.39
CA ASP A 74 -9.70 -18.42 13.32
C ASP A 74 -8.31 -18.37 13.99
N THR A 75 -8.02 -17.23 14.63
CA THR A 75 -7.41 -17.36 15.94
C THR A 75 -8.56 -17.68 16.87
N HIS A 76 -8.90 -18.96 16.96
CA HIS A 76 -9.39 -19.48 18.23
C HIS A 76 -8.45 -18.89 19.28
N ALA A 77 -8.97 -17.91 20.01
CA ALA A 77 -8.50 -17.60 21.33
C ALA A 77 -8.44 -18.97 22.01
N SER A 78 -7.26 -19.56 22.05
CA SER A 78 -7.02 -20.72 22.89
C SER A 78 -7.44 -20.18 24.26
N PRO A 79 -8.45 -20.76 24.93
CA PRO A 79 -8.79 -20.33 26.26
C PRO A 79 -7.48 -20.29 27.02
N GLN A 80 -7.16 -19.11 27.58
CA GLN A 80 -6.09 -18.97 28.54
C GLN A 80 -6.23 -20.19 29.44
N LYS A 81 -5.24 -21.09 29.36
CA LYS A 81 -5.12 -22.19 30.29
C LYS A 81 -4.76 -21.51 31.60
N GLU A 82 -5.79 -21.05 32.30
CA GLU A 82 -5.73 -20.71 33.70
C GLU A 82 -4.98 -21.87 34.35
N PRO A 83 -3.80 -21.64 34.94
CA PRO A 83 -3.18 -22.68 35.72
C PRO A 83 -4.08 -22.85 36.94
N THR A 84 -5.05 -23.78 36.83
CA THR A 84 -5.70 -24.42 37.96
C THR A 84 -4.57 -24.98 38.82
N ARG A 85 -4.12 -24.16 39.76
CA ARG A 85 -3.21 -24.53 40.83
C ARG A 85 -4.09 -25.19 41.88
N GLU A 86 -4.53 -26.42 41.58
CA GLU A 86 -4.95 -27.36 42.60
C GLU A 86 -3.70 -27.81 43.35
N SER A 87 -3.58 -27.35 44.60
CA SER A 87 -2.97 -28.00 45.77
C SER A 87 -3.12 -27.07 46.97
#